data_AF-A0A8H5HWP3-F1
#
_entry.id   AF-A0A8H5HWP3-F1
#
_cell.length_a   1.000
_cell.length_b   1.000
_cell.length_c   1.000
_cell.angle_alpha   90.00
_cell.angle_beta   90.00
_cell.angle_gamma   90.00
#
_symmetry.space_group_name_H-M   'P 1'
#
loop_
_entity.id
_entity.type
_entity.pdbx_description
1 polymer ?
#
loop_
_entity_poly.entity_id
_entity_poly.type
_entity_poly.pdbx_seq_one_letter_code
_entity_poly.pdbx_strand_id
1 'polypeptide(L)'
;MKTRQGLTPLNLINSEEVERVFNEFKPNWVIHCAAERRPDVAEKDPERTETLNVKIPGHLAKLAKSLKYTLVYISTDYVFDGTSPPYTPSAQTNPLQLYGRTKRDGEEAVLSVSGAKVVILRVPVLYGPAPSNADSAINILLDVVQDQSGKQYKMDHYATRYPTNVVDIAGFLKRLSEPFTKYEICLVFAGILGLAHGHIVPDAEPPKDATSRPRDCQLYTKETEDLARLAGLEPGGLGFECGFEEWWRGYLVGTV
;
A
#
# COMPACT_ATOMS: atom_id res chain seq x y z
N MET A 1 1.11 16.52 -14.95
CA MET A 1 2.41 16.09 -14.40
C MET A 1 3.22 15.45 -15.51
N LYS A 2 4.52 15.74 -15.64
CA LYS A 2 5.41 14.97 -16.52
C LYS A 2 5.61 13.60 -15.86
N THR A 3 5.22 12.52 -16.52
CA THR A 3 5.47 11.16 -16.02
C THR A 3 6.97 10.87 -16.05
N ARG A 4 7.46 10.18 -15.02
CA ARG A 4 8.83 9.64 -15.01
C ARG A 4 8.91 8.47 -16.00
N GLN A 5 10.12 8.15 -16.45
CA GLN A 5 10.38 7.01 -17.33
C GLN A 5 9.84 5.71 -16.68
N GLY A 6 9.11 4.90 -17.44
CA GLY A 6 8.48 3.67 -16.95
C GLY A 6 7.09 3.84 -16.32
N LEU A 7 6.50 5.05 -16.33
CA LEU A 7 5.14 5.28 -15.83
C LEU A 7 4.18 5.69 -16.94
N THR A 8 2.98 5.08 -16.94
CA THR A 8 1.88 5.45 -17.85
C THR A 8 1.01 6.52 -17.18
N PRO A 9 0.78 7.68 -17.83
CA PRO A 9 -0.16 8.67 -17.32
C PRO A 9 -1.58 8.09 -17.37
N LEU A 10 -2.33 8.26 -16.28
CA LEU A 10 -3.73 7.83 -16.19
C LEU A 10 -4.53 8.87 -15.41
N ASN A 11 -5.58 9.43 -16.03
CA ASN A 11 -6.50 10.31 -15.33
C ASN A 11 -7.63 9.52 -14.66
N LEU A 12 -7.56 9.36 -13.34
CA LEU A 12 -8.55 8.60 -12.57
C LEU A 12 -9.95 9.21 -12.56
N ILE A 13 -10.11 10.50 -12.89
CA ILE A 13 -11.42 11.14 -13.02
C ILE A 13 -12.14 10.67 -14.29
N ASN A 14 -11.39 10.26 -15.31
CA ASN A 14 -11.95 9.73 -16.55
C ASN A 14 -12.17 8.22 -16.43
N SER A 15 -13.37 7.82 -16.04
CA SER A 15 -13.72 6.41 -15.83
C SER A 15 -13.51 5.54 -17.07
N GLU A 16 -13.78 6.07 -18.27
CA GLU A 16 -13.59 5.33 -19.53
C GLU A 16 -12.11 5.03 -19.79
N GLU A 17 -11.23 5.99 -19.49
CA GLU A 17 -9.78 5.81 -19.62
C GLU A 17 -9.25 4.77 -18.64
N VAL A 18 -9.71 4.82 -17.38
CA VAL A 18 -9.38 3.82 -16.35
C VAL A 18 -9.83 2.44 -16.78
N GLU A 19 -11.08 2.31 -17.22
CA GLU A 19 -11.65 1.04 -17.66
C GLU A 19 -10.89 0.47 -18.85
N ARG A 20 -10.56 1.28 -19.85
CA ARG A 20 -9.76 0.84 -21.00
C ARG A 20 -8.40 0.32 -20.56
N VAL A 21 -7.66 1.10 -19.77
CA VAL A 21 -6.31 0.72 -19.31
C VAL A 21 -6.36 -0.55 -18.45
N PHE A 22 -7.36 -0.69 -17.58
CA PHE A 22 -7.47 -1.85 -16.70
C PHE A 22 -7.90 -3.12 -17.47
N ASN A 23 -8.74 -2.99 -18.50
CA ASN A 23 -9.11 -4.11 -19.36
C ASN A 23 -7.94 -4.60 -20.23
N GLU A 24 -7.07 -3.68 -20.65
CA GLU A 24 -5.85 -4.01 -21.41
C GLU A 24 -4.78 -4.63 -20.50
N PHE A 25 -4.49 -3.99 -19.36
CA PHE A 25 -3.45 -4.42 -18.43
C PHE A 25 -3.82 -5.66 -17.61
N LYS A 26 -5.12 -5.85 -17.32
CA LYS A 26 -5.67 -6.95 -16.51
C LYS A 26 -4.91 -7.16 -15.19
N PRO A 27 -4.89 -6.15 -14.29
CA PRO A 27 -4.14 -6.25 -13.05
C PRO A 27 -4.65 -7.42 -12.19
N ASN A 28 -3.75 -8.08 -11.45
CA ASN A 28 -4.15 -8.96 -10.34
C ASN A 28 -4.31 -8.18 -9.03
N TRP A 29 -3.56 -7.08 -8.89
CA TRP A 29 -3.56 -6.19 -7.74
C TRP A 29 -3.58 -4.73 -8.20
N VAL A 30 -4.34 -3.89 -7.50
CA VAL A 30 -4.36 -2.43 -7.71
C VAL A 30 -4.09 -1.77 -6.37
N ILE A 31 -3.00 -1.02 -6.27
CA ILE A 31 -2.64 -0.25 -5.08
C ILE A 31 -3.03 1.20 -5.32
N HIS A 32 -4.12 1.64 -4.70
CA HIS A 32 -4.65 2.99 -4.90
C HIS A 32 -4.05 3.98 -3.89
N CYS A 33 -2.97 4.65 -4.30
CA CYS A 33 -2.27 5.69 -3.51
C CYS A 33 -2.73 7.12 -3.82
N ALA A 34 -3.48 7.34 -4.90
CA ALA A 34 -3.86 8.68 -5.34
C ALA A 34 -4.94 9.26 -4.42
N ALA A 35 -4.70 10.46 -3.90
CA ALA A 35 -5.63 11.21 -3.05
C ALA A 35 -5.28 12.70 -3.08
N GLU A 36 -6.24 13.58 -2.80
CA GLU A 36 -5.92 14.92 -2.32
C GLU A 36 -5.64 14.81 -0.82
N ARG A 37 -4.37 14.99 -0.45
CA ARG A 37 -3.86 14.76 0.91
C ARG A 37 -3.57 16.04 1.67
N ARG A 38 -3.64 17.21 1.03
CA ARG A 38 -3.30 18.51 1.65
C ARG A 38 -4.58 19.09 2.27
N PRO A 39 -4.69 19.17 3.61
CA PRO A 39 -5.92 19.64 4.26
C PRO A 39 -6.35 21.03 3.78
N ASP A 40 -5.40 21.96 3.64
CA ASP A 40 -5.67 23.33 3.18
C ASP A 40 -6.21 23.40 1.74
N VAL A 41 -5.86 22.43 0.89
CA VAL A 41 -6.37 22.33 -0.48
C VAL A 41 -7.74 21.66 -0.47
N ALA A 42 -7.89 20.61 0.35
CA ALA A 42 -9.12 19.87 0.47
C ALA A 42 -10.29 20.76 0.92
N GLU A 43 -10.07 21.61 1.93
CA GLU A 43 -11.08 22.54 2.45
C GLU A 43 -11.48 23.63 1.42
N LYS A 44 -10.59 23.95 0.46
CA LYS A 44 -10.86 24.94 -0.59
C LYS A 44 -11.60 24.37 -1.80
N ASP A 45 -11.52 23.07 -2.02
CA ASP A 45 -12.21 22.37 -3.12
C ASP A 45 -12.80 21.03 -2.64
N PRO A 46 -13.90 21.07 -1.85
CA PRO A 46 -14.49 19.88 -1.28
C PRO A 46 -15.02 18.91 -2.34
N GLU A 47 -15.59 19.40 -3.44
CA GLU A 47 -16.15 18.56 -4.50
C GLU A 47 -15.07 17.72 -5.21
N ARG A 48 -13.93 18.35 -5.52
CA ARG A 48 -12.79 17.62 -6.09
C ARG A 48 -12.21 16.64 -5.09
N THR A 49 -12.14 17.01 -3.81
CA THR A 49 -11.66 16.13 -2.74
C THR A 49 -12.55 14.91 -2.59
N GLU A 50 -13.86 15.09 -2.57
CA GLU A 50 -14.84 14.00 -2.54
C GLU A 50 -14.70 13.11 -3.78
N THR A 51 -14.52 13.72 -4.96
CA THR A 51 -14.31 12.95 -6.19
C THR A 51 -13.06 12.08 -6.10
N LEU A 52 -11.93 12.65 -5.68
CA LEU A 52 -10.65 11.94 -5.59
C LEU A 52 -10.61 10.91 -4.45
N ASN A 53 -11.13 11.26 -3.28
CA ASN A 53 -10.95 10.48 -2.05
C ASN A 53 -12.13 9.53 -1.77
N VAL A 54 -13.29 9.70 -2.42
CA VAL A 54 -14.50 8.89 -2.18
C VAL A 54 -14.98 8.21 -3.47
N LYS A 55 -15.30 9.00 -4.51
CA LYS A 55 -15.94 8.47 -5.73
C LYS A 55 -15.00 7.55 -6.53
N ILE A 56 -13.75 7.95 -6.72
CA ILE A 56 -12.74 7.16 -7.44
C ILE A 56 -12.45 5.82 -6.73
N PRO A 57 -12.16 5.77 -5.41
CA PRO A 57 -12.03 4.49 -4.70
C PRO A 57 -13.24 3.59 -4.90
N GLY A 58 -14.46 4.13 -4.78
CA GLY A 58 -15.69 3.37 -5.00
C GLY A 58 -15.81 2.81 -6.43
N HIS A 59 -15.42 3.58 -7.46
CA HIS A 59 -15.36 3.09 -8.85
C HIS A 59 -14.31 2.00 -9.02
N LEU A 60 -13.12 2.16 -8.45
CA LEU A 60 -12.09 1.13 -8.46
C LEU A 60 -12.54 -0.15 -7.73
N ALA A 61 -13.33 -0.06 -6.65
CA ALA A 61 -13.87 -1.26 -6.01
C ALA A 61 -14.90 -1.97 -6.90
N LYS A 62 -15.73 -1.23 -7.66
CA LYS A 62 -16.63 -1.81 -8.68
C LYS A 62 -15.86 -2.54 -9.77
N LEU A 63 -14.76 -1.96 -10.25
CA LEU A 63 -13.89 -2.60 -11.23
C LEU A 63 -13.15 -3.82 -10.65
N ALA A 64 -12.79 -3.80 -9.36
CA ALA A 64 -12.19 -4.96 -8.69
C ALA A 64 -13.12 -6.18 -8.76
N LYS A 65 -14.43 -5.96 -8.61
CA LYS A 65 -15.44 -7.02 -8.71
C LYS A 65 -15.55 -7.60 -10.12
N SER A 66 -15.57 -6.76 -11.15
CA SER A 66 -15.73 -7.21 -12.54
C SER A 66 -14.45 -7.85 -13.09
N LEU A 67 -13.30 -7.24 -12.82
CA LEU A 67 -11.98 -7.65 -13.33
C LEU A 67 -11.22 -8.62 -12.42
N LYS A 68 -11.78 -8.92 -11.23
CA LYS A 68 -11.27 -9.93 -10.28
C LYS A 68 -9.88 -9.63 -9.69
N TYR A 69 -9.48 -8.38 -9.66
CA TYR A 69 -8.27 -7.95 -8.94
C TYR A 69 -8.53 -7.69 -7.45
N THR A 70 -7.47 -7.69 -6.66
CA THR A 70 -7.50 -7.21 -5.27
C THR A 70 -7.16 -5.72 -5.22
N LEU A 71 -8.06 -4.91 -4.67
CA LEU A 71 -7.84 -3.48 -4.44
C LEU A 71 -7.22 -3.26 -3.07
N VAL A 72 -6.05 -2.63 -3.00
CA VAL A 72 -5.52 -2.06 -1.76
C VAL A 72 -5.80 -0.56 -1.76
N TYR A 73 -6.66 -0.12 -0.84
CA TYR A 73 -6.95 1.28 -0.61
C TYR A 73 -6.07 1.83 0.51
N ILE A 74 -5.15 2.75 0.18
CA ILE A 74 -4.31 3.41 1.17
C ILE A 74 -5.15 4.46 1.89
N SER A 75 -5.38 4.26 3.19
CA SER A 75 -6.09 5.18 4.07
C SER A 75 -5.13 5.81 5.09
N THR A 76 -5.64 6.46 6.13
CA THR A 76 -4.87 7.27 7.08
C THR A 76 -5.31 7.01 8.51
N ASP A 77 -4.42 7.23 9.47
CA ASP A 77 -4.75 7.34 10.89
C ASP A 77 -5.68 8.53 11.21
N TYR A 78 -5.76 9.55 10.34
CA TYR A 78 -6.66 10.71 10.49
C TYR A 78 -8.16 10.38 10.37
N VAL A 79 -8.51 9.11 10.15
CA VAL A 79 -9.89 8.62 10.32
C VAL A 79 -10.30 8.51 11.79
N PHE A 80 -9.35 8.62 12.73
CA PHE A 80 -9.58 8.61 14.17
C PHE A 80 -9.43 10.02 14.79
N ASP A 81 -9.96 10.20 16.00
CA ASP A 81 -9.89 11.47 16.75
C ASP A 81 -8.67 11.59 17.68
N GLY A 82 -7.96 10.49 17.94
CA GLY A 82 -6.80 10.46 18.83
C GLY A 82 -7.12 10.43 20.33
N THR A 83 -8.37 10.23 20.73
CA THR A 83 -8.81 10.25 22.14
C THR A 83 -8.62 8.94 22.90
N SER A 84 -8.48 7.80 22.22
CA SER A 84 -8.37 6.46 22.85
C SER A 84 -7.42 5.51 22.09
N PRO A 85 -6.14 5.89 21.89
CA PRO A 85 -5.15 4.98 21.30
C PRO A 85 -4.80 3.83 22.25
N PRO A 86 -4.32 2.67 21.75
CA PRO A 86 -4.14 2.35 20.33
C PRO A 86 -5.45 1.92 19.63
N TYR A 87 -5.61 2.32 18.38
CA TYR A 87 -6.77 1.94 17.57
C TYR A 87 -6.54 0.61 16.84
N THR A 88 -7.49 -0.32 16.96
CA THR A 88 -7.49 -1.56 16.19
C THR A 88 -8.13 -1.35 14.81
N PRO A 89 -7.94 -2.24 13.82
CA PRO A 89 -8.61 -2.13 12.52
C PRO A 89 -10.15 -2.05 12.61
N SER A 90 -10.73 -2.70 13.63
CA SER A 90 -12.17 -2.71 13.90
C SER A 90 -12.65 -1.55 14.79
N ALA A 91 -11.75 -0.68 15.26
CA ALA A 91 -12.15 0.49 16.05
C ALA A 91 -13.01 1.44 15.21
N GLN A 92 -13.99 2.06 15.87
CA GLN A 92 -14.87 3.02 15.22
C GLN A 92 -14.09 4.28 14.83
N THR A 93 -14.30 4.76 13.59
CA THR A 93 -13.68 5.97 13.06
C THR A 93 -14.44 7.23 13.53
N ASN A 94 -13.72 8.31 13.80
CA ASN A 94 -14.26 9.60 14.21
C ASN A 94 -13.36 10.76 13.73
N PRO A 95 -13.31 11.04 12.42
CA PRO A 95 -12.37 12.02 11.86
C PRO A 95 -12.73 13.47 12.23
N LEU A 96 -11.73 14.24 12.66
CA LEU A 96 -11.91 15.63 13.10
C LEU A 96 -11.94 16.65 11.94
N GLN A 97 -11.31 16.34 10.80
CA GLN A 97 -11.12 17.27 9.68
C GLN A 97 -11.53 16.67 8.32
N LEU A 98 -11.69 17.49 7.28
CA LEU A 98 -12.28 17.07 6.00
C LEU A 98 -11.49 15.99 5.25
N TYR A 99 -10.17 16.07 5.20
CA TYR A 99 -9.33 15.00 4.65
C TYR A 99 -9.58 13.66 5.37
N GLY A 100 -9.71 13.67 6.70
CA GLY A 100 -10.00 12.46 7.49
C GLY A 100 -11.39 11.91 7.21
N ARG A 101 -12.40 12.80 7.12
CA ARG A 101 -13.77 12.47 6.73
C ARG A 101 -13.80 11.82 5.34
N THR A 102 -13.21 12.47 4.34
CA THR A 102 -13.21 11.96 2.97
C THR A 102 -12.42 10.65 2.83
N LYS A 103 -11.34 10.43 3.58
CA LYS A 103 -10.64 9.13 3.60
C LYS A 103 -11.50 8.03 4.20
N ARG A 104 -12.20 8.29 5.32
CA ARG A 104 -13.19 7.38 5.90
C ARG A 104 -14.33 7.08 4.92
N ASP A 105 -14.90 8.10 4.30
CA ASP A 105 -15.99 7.93 3.34
C ASP A 105 -15.54 7.11 2.12
N GLY A 106 -14.27 7.24 1.72
CA GLY A 106 -13.63 6.35 0.75
C GLY A 106 -13.50 4.90 1.23
N GLU A 107 -13.18 4.67 2.52
CA GLU A 107 -13.20 3.32 3.12
C GLU A 107 -14.60 2.71 3.04
N GLU A 108 -15.62 3.47 3.40
CA GLU A 108 -17.03 3.05 3.32
C GLU A 108 -17.44 2.77 1.87
N ALA A 109 -17.04 3.64 0.93
CA ALA A 109 -17.33 3.47 -0.49
C ALA A 109 -16.73 2.17 -1.05
N VAL A 110 -15.48 1.84 -0.72
CA VAL A 110 -14.86 0.59 -1.20
C VAL A 110 -15.47 -0.65 -0.54
N LEU A 111 -15.78 -0.59 0.76
CA LEU A 111 -16.39 -1.71 1.50
C LEU A 111 -17.85 -1.97 1.10
N SER A 112 -18.56 -0.95 0.63
CA SER A 112 -19.96 -1.07 0.19
C SER A 112 -20.14 -1.97 -1.05
N VAL A 113 -19.06 -2.23 -1.80
CA VAL A 113 -19.11 -3.01 -3.04
C VAL A 113 -19.03 -4.51 -2.74
N SER A 114 -20.20 -5.11 -2.50
CA SER A 114 -20.30 -6.55 -2.25
C SER A 114 -19.69 -7.40 -3.39
N GLY A 115 -18.78 -8.30 -3.01
CA GLY A 115 -18.06 -9.21 -3.91
C GLY A 115 -16.76 -8.66 -4.49
N ALA A 116 -16.37 -7.42 -4.18
CA ALA A 116 -15.02 -6.92 -4.46
C ALA A 116 -14.02 -7.47 -3.44
N LYS A 117 -12.79 -7.76 -3.88
CA LYS A 117 -11.67 -8.09 -2.99
C LYS A 117 -10.96 -6.79 -2.61
N VAL A 118 -11.09 -6.37 -1.37
CA VAL A 118 -10.56 -5.06 -0.90
C VAL A 118 -9.75 -5.25 0.38
N VAL A 119 -8.62 -4.56 0.44
CA VAL A 119 -7.80 -4.37 1.64
C VAL A 119 -7.73 -2.87 1.91
N ILE A 120 -8.05 -2.45 3.14
CA ILE A 120 -7.81 -1.07 3.58
C ILE A 120 -6.53 -1.07 4.41
N LEU A 121 -5.56 -0.28 3.99
CA LEU A 121 -4.30 -0.09 4.73
C LEU A 121 -4.24 1.33 5.28
N ARG A 122 -4.56 1.50 6.57
CA ARG A 122 -4.42 2.79 7.26
C ARG A 122 -2.95 2.99 7.63
N VAL A 123 -2.35 4.08 7.16
CA VAL A 123 -0.96 4.44 7.46
C VAL A 123 -0.89 5.78 8.20
N PRO A 124 0.06 5.97 9.13
CA PRO A 124 0.26 7.25 9.80
C PRO A 124 1.05 8.22 8.90
N VAL A 125 1.62 9.28 9.50
CA VAL A 125 2.44 10.25 8.76
C VAL A 125 3.66 9.57 8.10
N LEU A 126 3.89 9.86 6.82
CA LEU A 126 4.89 9.19 5.99
C LEU A 126 6.17 10.00 5.79
N TYR A 127 7.30 9.32 5.69
CA TYR A 127 8.60 9.89 5.34
C TYR A 127 9.39 8.96 4.39
N GLY A 128 10.47 9.47 3.79
CA GLY A 128 11.36 8.71 2.92
C GLY A 128 11.68 9.43 1.61
N PRO A 129 12.15 8.72 0.56
CA PRO A 129 12.54 9.33 -0.71
C PRO A 129 11.41 10.15 -1.34
N ALA A 130 11.65 11.44 -1.58
CA ALA A 130 10.67 12.36 -2.16
C ALA A 130 11.35 13.33 -3.14
N PRO A 131 10.62 13.88 -4.15
CA PRO A 131 11.17 14.91 -5.04
C PRO A 131 11.62 16.18 -4.30
N SER A 132 10.90 16.56 -3.25
CA SER A 132 11.23 17.68 -2.37
C SER A 132 10.91 17.34 -0.91
N ASN A 133 11.63 17.96 0.03
CA ASN A 133 11.32 17.84 1.45
C ASN A 133 9.90 18.34 1.78
N ALA A 134 9.40 19.33 1.06
CA ALA A 134 8.03 19.84 1.22
C ALA A 134 6.92 18.81 0.84
N ASP A 135 7.27 17.71 0.16
CA ASP A 135 6.31 16.67 -0.17
C ASP A 135 5.94 15.78 1.03
N SER A 136 6.69 15.83 2.14
CA SER A 136 6.38 15.12 3.38
C SER A 136 6.38 16.07 4.58
N ALA A 137 5.40 15.87 5.47
CA ALA A 137 5.33 16.61 6.74
C ALA A 137 6.50 16.28 7.70
N ILE A 138 7.24 15.20 7.44
CA ILE A 138 8.45 14.82 8.19
C ILE A 138 9.70 15.34 7.48
N ASN A 139 9.82 15.13 6.15
CA ASN A 139 11.04 15.56 5.44
C ASN A 139 11.25 17.07 5.52
N ILE A 140 10.19 17.89 5.52
CA ILE A 140 10.28 19.35 5.64
C ILE A 140 10.93 19.81 6.96
N LEU A 141 10.90 18.97 8.00
CA LEU A 141 11.56 19.27 9.27
C LEU A 141 13.08 19.27 9.13
N LEU A 142 13.64 18.55 8.15
CA LEU A 142 15.07 18.60 7.84
C LEU A 142 15.50 20.00 7.42
N ASP A 143 14.72 20.67 6.56
CA ASP A 143 15.01 22.04 6.11
C ASP A 143 15.01 23.02 7.29
N VAL A 144 14.07 22.84 8.23
CA VAL A 144 13.99 23.65 9.45
C VAL A 144 15.25 23.47 10.32
N VAL A 145 15.72 22.22 10.48
CA VAL A 145 16.93 21.93 11.27
C VAL A 145 18.19 22.43 10.56
N GLN A 146 18.23 22.37 9.23
CA GLN A 146 19.38 22.83 8.43
C GLN A 146 19.49 24.35 8.35
N ASP A 147 18.40 25.09 8.54
CA ASP A 147 18.43 26.55 8.51
C ASP A 147 19.21 27.14 9.71
N GLN A 148 20.45 27.57 9.45
CA GLN A 148 21.32 28.24 10.41
C GLN A 148 21.30 29.77 10.29
N SER A 149 20.30 30.37 9.62
CA SER A 149 20.20 31.82 9.40
C SER A 149 19.90 32.64 10.67
N GLY A 150 19.62 31.98 11.80
CA GLY A 150 19.15 32.63 13.03
C GLY A 150 17.63 32.87 13.06
N LYS A 151 16.90 32.47 12.01
CA LYS A 151 15.44 32.47 12.01
C LYS A 151 14.90 31.53 13.09
N GLN A 152 13.94 32.03 13.89
CA GLN A 152 13.27 31.22 14.90
C GLN A 152 12.04 30.52 14.31
N TYR A 153 11.92 29.23 14.58
CA TYR A 153 10.80 28.40 14.18
C TYR A 153 9.97 28.02 15.41
N LYS A 154 8.64 28.09 15.29
CA LYS A 154 7.73 27.50 16.28
C LYS A 154 7.38 26.09 15.83
N MET A 155 7.52 25.11 16.71
CA MET A 155 7.25 23.71 16.41
C MET A 155 6.17 23.14 17.31
N ASP A 156 5.32 22.29 16.74
CA ASP A 156 4.32 21.52 17.47
C ASP A 156 5.01 20.56 18.47
N HIS A 157 4.60 20.62 19.73
CA HIS A 157 5.01 19.69 20.79
C HIS A 157 3.78 19.17 21.55
N TYR A 158 2.65 19.05 20.84
CA TYR A 158 1.39 18.55 21.38
C TYR A 158 0.98 17.25 20.70
N ALA A 159 0.98 17.18 19.37
CA ALA A 159 0.52 16.00 18.66
C ALA A 159 1.61 14.91 18.58
N THR A 160 1.34 13.75 19.21
CA THR A 160 2.15 12.55 19.04
C THR A 160 1.98 11.98 17.63
N ARG A 161 3.09 11.66 16.97
CA ARG A 161 3.10 11.10 15.60
C ARG A 161 3.93 9.81 15.57
N TYR A 162 3.59 8.94 14.63
CA TYR A 162 4.32 7.70 14.37
C TYR A 162 4.84 7.71 12.93
N PRO A 163 6.01 8.33 12.65
CA PRO A 163 6.55 8.38 11.29
C PRO A 163 6.78 6.97 10.73
N THR A 164 6.25 6.70 9.53
CA THR A 164 6.43 5.41 8.84
C THR A 164 7.11 5.61 7.49
N ASN A 165 8.11 4.77 7.20
CA ASN A 165 8.87 4.87 5.96
C ASN A 165 8.04 4.34 4.79
N VAL A 166 8.04 5.06 3.67
CA VAL A 166 7.36 4.62 2.43
C VAL A 166 7.96 3.34 1.85
N VAL A 167 9.24 3.07 2.08
CA VAL A 167 9.93 1.84 1.63
C VAL A 167 9.40 0.62 2.39
N ASP A 168 9.19 0.75 3.70
CA ASP A 168 8.65 -0.34 4.53
C ASP A 168 7.22 -0.70 4.09
N ILE A 169 6.40 0.33 3.82
CA ILE A 169 5.04 0.14 3.29
C ILE A 169 5.08 -0.54 1.92
N ALA A 170 5.97 -0.10 1.02
CA ALA A 170 6.12 -0.72 -0.29
C ALA A 170 6.55 -2.19 -0.18
N GLY A 171 7.49 -2.51 0.71
CA GLY A 171 7.90 -3.89 0.99
C GLY A 171 6.75 -4.73 1.57
N PHE A 172 5.96 -4.18 2.48
CA PHE A 172 4.76 -4.84 3.01
C PHE A 172 3.73 -5.12 1.90
N LEU A 173 3.43 -4.14 1.05
CA LEU A 173 2.49 -4.29 -0.07
C LEU A 173 2.97 -5.33 -1.08
N LYS A 174 4.27 -5.35 -1.40
CA LYS A 174 4.87 -6.36 -2.28
C LYS A 174 4.63 -7.77 -1.71
N ARG A 175 4.98 -7.99 -0.44
CA ARG A 175 4.76 -9.29 0.24
C ARG A 175 3.29 -9.71 0.27
N LEU A 176 2.38 -8.77 0.50
CA LEU A 176 0.94 -9.06 0.51
C LEU A 176 0.45 -9.56 -0.86
N SER A 177 1.08 -9.12 -1.94
CA SER A 177 0.74 -9.47 -3.32
C SER A 177 1.45 -10.70 -3.89
N GLU A 178 2.33 -11.34 -3.12
CA GLU A 178 3.25 -12.39 -3.61
C GLU A 178 3.04 -13.78 -2.96
N PRO A 179 1.86 -14.41 -3.07
CA PRO A 179 1.82 -15.87 -3.00
C PRO A 179 2.49 -16.45 -4.25
N PHE A 180 3.27 -17.51 -4.11
CA PHE A 180 3.92 -18.17 -5.25
C PHE A 180 3.52 -19.64 -5.35
N THR A 181 3.10 -20.05 -6.54
CA THR A 181 3.14 -21.45 -6.99
C THR A 181 4.57 -21.84 -7.35
N LYS A 182 4.84 -23.15 -7.47
CA LYS A 182 6.15 -23.64 -7.96
C LYS A 182 6.51 -23.07 -9.34
N TYR A 183 5.50 -22.94 -10.21
CA TYR A 183 5.67 -22.36 -11.53
C TYR A 183 6.15 -20.90 -11.45
N GLU A 184 5.50 -20.08 -10.62
CA GLU A 184 5.87 -18.67 -10.44
C GLU A 184 7.27 -18.52 -9.82
N ILE A 185 7.64 -19.38 -8.85
CA ILE A 185 9.01 -19.43 -8.31
C ILE A 185 10.04 -19.66 -9.43
N CYS A 186 9.78 -20.60 -10.34
CA CYS A 186 10.66 -20.86 -11.47
C CYS A 186 10.81 -19.65 -12.40
N LEU A 187 9.73 -18.91 -12.64
CA LEU A 187 9.79 -17.68 -13.45
C LEU A 187 10.61 -16.59 -12.77
N VAL A 188 10.48 -16.43 -11.44
CA VAL A 188 11.31 -15.51 -10.65
C VAL A 188 12.79 -15.87 -10.78
N PHE A 189 13.15 -17.15 -10.63
CA PHE A 189 14.54 -17.60 -10.78
C PHE A 189 15.07 -17.38 -12.19
N ALA A 190 14.28 -17.70 -13.22
CA ALA A 190 14.67 -17.45 -14.61
C ALA A 190 14.91 -15.95 -14.86
N GLY A 191 14.05 -15.08 -14.32
CA GLY A 191 14.21 -13.62 -14.39
C GLY A 191 15.45 -13.11 -13.65
N ILE A 192 15.77 -13.65 -12.48
CA ILE A 192 17.00 -13.31 -11.73
C ILE A 192 18.24 -13.73 -12.52
N LEU A 193 18.23 -14.93 -13.11
CA LEU A 193 19.36 -15.52 -13.84
C LEU A 193 19.47 -15.04 -15.29
N GLY A 194 18.48 -14.29 -15.81
CA GLY A 194 18.41 -13.87 -17.21
C GLY A 194 18.24 -15.03 -18.20
N LEU A 195 17.59 -16.13 -17.78
CA LEU A 195 17.42 -17.35 -18.58
C LEU A 195 16.07 -17.42 -19.28
N ALA A 196 16.04 -18.04 -20.45
CA ALA A 196 14.79 -18.38 -21.12
C ALA A 196 14.07 -19.52 -20.37
N HIS A 197 12.76 -19.35 -20.14
CA HIS A 197 11.94 -20.27 -19.36
C HIS A 197 10.78 -20.89 -20.16
N GLY A 198 10.82 -20.84 -21.49
CA GLY A 198 9.74 -21.38 -22.35
C GLY A 198 9.52 -22.90 -22.24
N HIS A 199 10.45 -23.63 -21.61
CA HIS A 199 10.32 -25.06 -21.31
C HIS A 199 9.58 -25.34 -20.00
N ILE A 200 9.26 -24.30 -19.23
CA ILE A 200 8.51 -24.39 -17.97
C ILE A 200 7.06 -24.04 -18.31
N VAL A 201 6.16 -25.01 -18.16
CA VAL A 201 4.74 -24.87 -18.53
C VAL A 201 3.89 -24.97 -17.26
N PRO A 202 2.90 -24.10 -17.04
CA PRO A 202 2.05 -24.17 -15.86
C PRO A 202 1.14 -25.40 -15.93
N ASP A 203 1.03 -26.12 -14.82
CA ASP A 203 -0.01 -27.13 -14.57
C ASP A 203 -0.91 -26.61 -13.45
N ALA A 204 -2.13 -26.21 -13.82
CA ALA A 204 -3.09 -25.56 -12.92
C ALA A 204 -4.12 -26.53 -12.32
N GLU A 205 -4.08 -27.80 -12.72
CA GLU A 205 -5.01 -28.82 -12.22
C GLU A 205 -4.56 -29.37 -10.86
N PRO A 206 -5.49 -29.83 -10.01
CA PRO A 206 -5.13 -30.51 -8.77
C PRO A 206 -4.19 -31.70 -9.05
N PRO A 207 -3.08 -31.86 -8.30
CA PRO A 207 -2.16 -32.98 -8.49
C PRO A 207 -2.88 -34.32 -8.37
N LYS A 208 -2.64 -35.22 -9.33
CA LYS A 208 -3.17 -36.59 -9.31
C LYS A 208 -2.25 -37.57 -8.54
N ASP A 209 -1.29 -37.02 -7.79
CA ASP A 209 -0.31 -37.78 -7.04
C ASP A 209 -0.96 -38.64 -5.95
N ALA A 210 -0.30 -39.73 -5.56
CA ALA A 210 -0.75 -40.61 -4.46
C ALA A 210 -0.85 -39.88 -3.10
N THR A 211 -0.22 -38.72 -2.96
CA THR A 211 -0.27 -37.87 -1.75
C THR A 211 -0.97 -36.56 -2.07
N SER A 212 -2.10 -36.30 -1.42
CA SER A 212 -2.79 -35.02 -1.53
C SER A 212 -1.95 -33.90 -0.93
N ARG A 213 -1.89 -32.78 -1.63
CA ARG A 213 -1.24 -31.55 -1.15
C ARG A 213 -2.32 -30.49 -0.95
N PRO A 214 -2.30 -29.75 0.17
CA PRO A 214 -3.22 -28.65 0.36
C PRO A 214 -2.96 -27.57 -0.69
N ARG A 215 -4.05 -26.98 -1.22
CA ARG A 215 -3.98 -25.96 -2.27
C ARG A 215 -3.31 -24.67 -1.81
N ASP A 216 -3.63 -24.25 -0.58
CA ASP A 216 -3.13 -23.04 0.05
C ASP A 216 -3.03 -23.28 1.56
N CYS A 217 -1.85 -23.07 2.12
CA CYS A 217 -1.54 -23.23 3.55
C CYS A 217 -1.07 -21.92 4.18
N GLN A 218 -1.54 -20.78 3.68
CA GLN A 218 -1.25 -19.49 4.28
C GLN A 218 -1.55 -19.50 5.79
N LEU A 219 -0.57 -19.05 6.59
CA LEU A 219 -0.68 -18.97 8.03
C LEU A 219 -1.11 -17.56 8.45
N TYR A 220 -1.96 -17.49 9.48
CA TYR A 220 -2.33 -16.23 10.11
C TYR A 220 -1.24 -15.80 11.10
N THR A 221 -0.64 -14.63 10.92
CA THR A 221 0.57 -14.20 11.66
C THR A 221 0.33 -13.20 12.78
N LYS A 222 -0.89 -12.66 12.90
CA LYS A 222 -1.19 -11.56 13.83
C LYS A 222 -0.85 -11.90 15.29
N GLU A 223 -1.16 -13.12 15.73
CA GLU A 223 -0.87 -13.56 17.10
C GLU A 223 0.63 -13.57 17.40
N THR A 224 1.44 -14.01 16.44
CA THR A 224 2.91 -13.99 16.55
C THR A 224 3.46 -12.56 16.53
N GLU A 225 2.87 -11.68 15.72
CA GLU A 225 3.24 -10.27 15.67
C GLU A 225 2.90 -9.52 16.97
N ASP A 226 1.74 -9.82 17.57
CA ASP A 226 1.31 -9.24 18.84
C ASP A 226 2.25 -9.68 19.98
N LEU A 227 2.68 -10.95 19.99
CA LEU A 227 3.69 -11.45 20.92
C LEU A 227 5.06 -10.78 20.73
N ALA A 228 5.50 -10.57 19.49
CA ALA A 228 6.76 -9.88 19.21
C ALA A 228 6.76 -8.44 19.75
N ARG A 229 5.64 -7.72 19.57
CA ARG A 229 5.47 -6.37 20.13
C ARG A 229 5.51 -6.35 21.65
N LEU A 230 4.84 -7.30 22.31
CA LEU A 230 4.88 -7.43 23.77
C LEU A 230 6.30 -7.70 24.29
N ALA A 231 7.12 -8.39 23.51
CA ALA A 231 8.52 -8.66 23.83
C ALA A 231 9.47 -7.48 23.52
N GLY A 232 8.96 -6.33 23.07
CA GLY A 232 9.78 -5.17 22.68
C GLY A 232 10.58 -5.41 21.40
N LEU A 233 10.23 -6.43 20.61
CA LEU A 233 10.79 -6.63 19.27
C LEU A 233 10.05 -5.71 18.30
N GLU A 234 10.79 -5.11 17.37
CA GLU A 234 10.22 -4.26 16.33
C GLU A 234 9.08 -5.01 15.58
N PRO A 235 7.97 -4.34 15.23
CA PRO A 235 6.91 -4.94 14.44
C PRO A 235 7.45 -5.37 13.06
N GLY A 236 7.68 -6.67 12.89
CA GLY A 236 8.28 -7.25 11.67
C GLY A 236 8.70 -8.70 11.89
N GLY A 237 7.78 -9.53 12.40
CA GLY A 237 8.07 -10.86 12.94
C GLY A 237 8.94 -11.77 12.05
N LEU A 238 9.95 -12.45 12.59
CA LEU A 238 10.74 -13.44 11.83
C LEU A 238 11.44 -12.88 10.56
N GLY A 239 12.30 -11.86 10.70
CA GLY A 239 13.34 -11.55 9.70
C GLY A 239 12.89 -10.75 8.47
N PHE A 240 12.22 -9.62 8.69
CA PHE A 240 11.52 -8.81 7.68
C PHE A 240 12.39 -7.91 6.76
N GLU A 241 13.70 -8.10 6.68
CA GLU A 241 14.56 -7.17 5.95
C GLU A 241 14.72 -7.48 4.45
N CYS A 242 14.37 -8.69 4.00
CA CYS A 242 14.64 -9.10 2.61
C CYS A 242 13.47 -9.90 2.02
N GLY A 243 12.88 -9.41 0.92
CA GLY A 243 11.81 -10.13 0.21
C GLY A 243 12.31 -11.40 -0.48
N PHE A 244 11.41 -12.33 -0.85
CA PHE A 244 11.79 -13.62 -1.48
C PHE A 244 12.71 -13.42 -2.70
N GLU A 245 12.27 -12.63 -3.67
CA GLU A 245 13.07 -12.34 -4.87
C GLU A 245 14.36 -11.59 -4.54
N GLU A 246 14.32 -10.64 -3.60
CA GLU A 246 15.48 -9.84 -3.21
C GLU A 246 16.56 -10.71 -2.59
N TRP A 247 16.18 -11.63 -1.72
CA TRP A 247 17.07 -12.60 -1.10
C TRP A 247 17.69 -13.52 -2.17
N TRP A 248 16.86 -14.09 -3.05
CA TRP A 248 17.34 -14.96 -4.12
C TRP A 248 18.21 -14.24 -5.13
N ARG A 249 17.94 -12.96 -5.41
CA ARG A 249 18.79 -12.13 -6.26
C ARG A 249 20.15 -11.92 -5.62
N GLY A 250 20.18 -11.59 -4.33
CA GLY A 250 21.41 -11.48 -3.57
C GLY A 250 22.22 -12.77 -3.56
N TYR A 251 21.55 -13.91 -3.35
CA TYR A 251 22.16 -15.23 -3.32
C TYR A 251 22.67 -15.72 -4.69
N LEU A 252 21.87 -15.58 -5.75
CA LEU A 252 22.18 -16.12 -7.08
C LEU A 252 23.11 -15.23 -7.89
N VAL A 253 23.11 -13.93 -7.64
CA VAL A 253 23.87 -12.93 -8.43
C VAL A 253 25.06 -12.35 -7.62
N GLY A 254 25.19 -12.71 -6.34
CA GLY A 254 26.39 -12.45 -5.55
C GLY A 254 26.48 -11.04 -4.95
N THR A 255 25.46 -10.63 -4.19
CA THR A 255 25.49 -9.37 -3.40
C THR A 255 25.18 -9.57 -1.92
N VAL A 256 25.27 -10.79 -1.39
CA VAL A 256 25.19 -11.14 0.05
C VAL A 256 26.48 -11.82 0.46
#